data_AF-A0ABD8B4S5-F1
#
_entry.id   AF-A0ABD8B4S5-F1
#
_cell.length_a   1.000
_cell.length_b   1.000
_cell.length_c   1.000
_cell.angle_alpha   90.00
_cell.angle_beta   90.00
_cell.angle_gamma   90.00
#
_symmetry.space_group_name_H-M   'P 1'
#
loop_
_entity.id
_entity.type
_entity.pdbx_description
1 polymer ?
#
loop_
_entity_poly.entity_id
_entity_poly.type
_entity_poly.pdbx_seq_one_letter_code
_entity_poly.pdbx_strand_id
1 'polypeptide(L)'
;MTRTVSAWVTSGDEFLGSAGPFAVDVPWWSEVGPVVGWLEGLLGVPVLVLRLLDVEGGARGRDGHVTYHVEALERPANGLLDQRPVETVVLDGAEALRSPWARAEGLRELLDWAAGELASAGRPVSGPVVQRRTWNLSGLFRLPTARGPVWLKATPHFAADESAVIAAFAGVDPGSFLRSSAWVSGAS
;
A
#
# COMPACT_ATOMS: atom_id res chain seq x y z
N MET A 1 -8.40 -2.84 -21.76
CA MET A 1 -9.44 -2.85 -20.72
C MET A 1 -8.93 -1.95 -19.61
N THR A 2 -9.60 -0.83 -19.42
CA THR A 2 -9.20 0.24 -18.49
C THR A 2 -10.22 0.34 -17.37
N ARG A 3 -9.75 0.56 -16.14
CA ARG A 3 -10.62 1.03 -15.05
C ARG A 3 -10.46 2.54 -14.88
N THR A 4 -11.44 3.19 -14.26
CA THR A 4 -11.29 4.58 -13.82
C THR A 4 -11.11 4.63 -12.32
N VAL A 5 -10.38 5.63 -11.85
CA VAL A 5 -10.00 5.75 -10.44
C VAL A 5 -10.27 7.15 -9.95
N SER A 6 -10.89 7.25 -8.77
CA SER A 6 -10.89 8.43 -7.92
C SER A 6 -10.06 8.15 -6.67
N ALA A 7 -9.36 9.15 -6.17
CA ALA A 7 -8.58 9.06 -4.94
C ALA A 7 -9.06 10.12 -3.95
N TRP A 8 -9.35 9.70 -2.72
CA TRP A 8 -9.62 10.58 -1.59
C TRP A 8 -8.34 10.65 -0.77
N VAL A 9 -7.79 11.85 -0.65
CA VAL A 9 -6.42 12.06 -0.16
C VAL A 9 -6.47 12.63 1.25
N THR A 10 -5.78 11.97 2.17
CA THR A 10 -5.52 12.44 3.53
C THR A 10 -4.02 12.70 3.74
N SER A 11 -3.69 13.45 4.78
CA SER A 11 -2.34 13.58 5.32
C SER A 11 -2.43 13.67 6.83
N GLY A 12 -2.09 12.60 7.53
CA GLY A 12 -2.44 12.40 8.93
C GLY A 12 -3.96 12.37 9.08
N ASP A 13 -4.47 13.10 10.08
CA ASP A 13 -5.91 13.17 10.35
C ASP A 13 -6.67 14.16 9.45
N GLU A 14 -5.98 14.84 8.51
CA GLU A 14 -6.59 15.85 7.66
C GLU A 14 -6.98 15.29 6.29
N PHE A 15 -8.24 15.48 5.91
CA PHE A 15 -8.70 15.28 4.54
C PHE A 15 -8.32 16.48 3.66
N LEU A 16 -7.54 16.22 2.60
CA LEU A 16 -7.02 17.26 1.70
C LEU A 16 -7.89 17.49 0.45
N GLY A 17 -8.75 16.53 0.11
CA GLY A 17 -9.62 16.59 -1.07
C GLY A 17 -9.56 15.32 -1.92
N SER A 18 -10.04 15.44 -3.15
CA SER A 18 -10.12 14.31 -4.10
C SER A 18 -9.37 14.58 -5.40
N ALA A 19 -8.85 13.52 -6.02
CA ALA A 19 -8.25 13.53 -7.34
C ALA A 19 -8.96 12.53 -8.27
N GLY A 20 -9.11 12.90 -9.54
CA GLY A 20 -9.76 12.07 -10.56
C GLY A 20 -11.19 12.52 -10.91
N PRO A 21 -11.91 11.74 -11.72
CA PRO A 21 -11.55 10.40 -12.20
C PRO A 21 -10.38 10.41 -13.21
N PHE A 22 -9.50 9.41 -13.16
CA PHE A 22 -8.45 9.17 -14.16
C PHE A 22 -8.42 7.70 -14.61
N ALA A 23 -7.92 7.44 -15.81
CA ALA A 23 -7.86 6.09 -16.38
C ALA A 23 -6.61 5.33 -15.94
N VAL A 24 -6.78 4.03 -15.67
CA VAL A 24 -5.70 3.08 -15.36
C VAL A 24 -5.85 1.84 -16.23
N ASP A 25 -4.81 1.50 -16.98
CA ASP A 25 -4.80 0.37 -17.93
C ASP A 25 -4.76 -1.02 -17.27
N VAL A 26 -4.48 -1.08 -15.97
CA VAL A 26 -4.50 -2.32 -15.20
C VAL A 26 -5.88 -2.52 -14.57
N PRO A 27 -6.59 -3.63 -14.91
CA PRO A 27 -7.98 -3.79 -14.50
C PRO A 27 -8.14 -4.19 -13.03
N TRP A 28 -7.10 -4.76 -12.41
CA TRP A 28 -7.18 -5.35 -11.07
C TRP A 28 -7.18 -4.30 -9.96
N TRP A 29 -8.13 -4.39 -9.03
CA TRP A 29 -8.24 -3.47 -7.90
C TRP A 29 -7.07 -3.58 -6.92
N SER A 30 -6.41 -4.74 -6.85
CA SER A 30 -5.25 -4.90 -5.99
C SER A 30 -3.99 -4.29 -6.56
N GLU A 31 -3.91 -4.02 -7.87
CA GLU A 31 -2.74 -3.44 -8.52
C GLU A 31 -2.80 -1.91 -8.45
N VAL A 32 -2.09 -1.36 -7.46
CA VAL A 32 -2.11 0.08 -7.15
C VAL A 32 -0.86 0.83 -7.62
N GLY A 33 0.17 0.14 -8.11
CA GLY A 33 1.38 0.78 -8.62
C GLY A 33 1.11 1.91 -9.64
N PRO A 34 0.26 1.70 -10.66
CA PRO A 34 -0.11 2.78 -11.59
C PRO A 34 -0.90 3.94 -10.95
N VAL A 35 -1.70 3.64 -9.91
CA VAL A 35 -2.47 4.65 -9.16
C VAL A 35 -1.52 5.53 -8.35
N VAL A 36 -0.57 4.92 -7.64
CA VAL A 36 0.48 5.62 -6.89
C VAL A 36 1.29 6.51 -7.83
N GLY A 37 1.82 5.96 -8.92
CA GLY A 37 2.64 6.74 -9.85
C GLY A 37 1.91 7.93 -10.48
N TRP A 38 0.61 7.79 -10.79
CA TRP A 38 -0.19 8.90 -11.28
C TRP A 38 -0.37 10.00 -10.21
N LEU A 39 -0.69 9.60 -8.99
CA LEU A 39 -0.92 10.52 -7.87
C LEU A 39 0.35 11.23 -7.41
N GLU A 40 1.49 10.53 -7.33
CA GLU A 40 2.78 11.16 -7.03
C GLU A 40 3.17 12.17 -8.12
N GLY A 41 2.87 11.86 -9.39
CA GLY A 41 3.07 12.80 -10.50
C GLY A 41 2.19 14.05 -10.40
N LEU A 42 0.95 13.92 -9.92
CA LEU A 42 0.05 15.04 -9.69
C LEU A 42 0.45 15.87 -8.46
N LEU A 43 0.71 15.20 -7.33
CA LEU A 43 0.85 15.82 -6.01
C LEU A 43 2.29 16.26 -5.70
N GLY A 44 3.28 15.70 -6.40
CA GLY A 44 4.69 16.00 -6.19
C GLY A 44 5.27 15.44 -4.88
N VAL A 45 4.50 14.62 -4.17
CA VAL A 45 4.87 14.01 -2.88
C VAL A 45 4.58 12.51 -2.90
N PRO A 46 5.30 11.70 -2.10
CA PRO A 46 5.03 10.27 -2.00
C PRO A 46 3.64 9.97 -1.44
N VAL A 47 3.00 8.92 -1.96
CA VAL A 47 1.66 8.50 -1.49
C VAL A 47 1.54 7.00 -1.24
N LEU A 48 0.59 6.61 -0.40
CA LEU A 48 0.22 5.23 -0.13
C LEU A 48 -1.28 5.02 -0.32
N VAL A 49 -1.66 4.05 -1.15
CA VAL A 49 -3.06 3.60 -1.21
C VAL A 49 -3.35 2.73 0.00
N LEU A 50 -4.24 3.18 0.87
CA LEU A 50 -4.58 2.49 2.11
C LEU A 50 -5.62 1.40 1.84
N ARG A 51 -6.75 1.78 1.23
CA ARG A 51 -7.87 0.87 0.98
C ARG A 51 -8.74 1.31 -0.18
N LEU A 52 -9.49 0.36 -0.71
CA LEU A 52 -10.62 0.58 -1.61
C LEU A 52 -11.82 1.02 -0.77
N LEU A 53 -12.47 2.12 -1.16
CA LEU A 53 -13.66 2.67 -0.50
C LEU A 53 -14.95 2.25 -1.20
N ASP A 54 -14.96 2.33 -2.53
CA ASP A 54 -16.15 2.03 -3.32
C ASP A 54 -15.81 1.55 -4.73
N VAL A 55 -16.73 0.81 -5.35
CA VAL A 55 -16.64 0.39 -6.75
C VAL A 55 -18.00 0.49 -7.43
N GLU A 56 -18.03 1.22 -8.55
CA GLU A 56 -19.20 1.28 -9.44
C GLU A 56 -18.91 0.53 -10.75
N GLY A 57 -19.82 -0.36 -11.17
CA GLY A 57 -19.75 -1.05 -12.46
C GLY A 57 -18.62 -2.08 -12.63
N GLY A 58 -17.86 -2.37 -11.57
CA GLY A 58 -16.85 -3.43 -11.52
C GLY A 58 -17.35 -4.69 -10.84
N ALA A 59 -16.66 -5.82 -11.01
CA ALA A 59 -16.99 -7.07 -10.33
C ALA A 59 -15.75 -7.94 -10.10
N ARG A 60 -15.78 -8.77 -9.06
CA ARG A 60 -14.75 -9.81 -8.77
C ARG A 60 -13.31 -9.28 -8.75
N GLY A 61 -13.08 -8.10 -8.18
CA GLY A 61 -11.71 -7.58 -8.04
C GLY A 61 -11.18 -6.84 -9.27
N ARG A 62 -12.02 -6.52 -10.25
CA ARG A 62 -11.59 -5.93 -11.53
C ARG A 62 -12.58 -4.93 -12.15
N ASP A 63 -12.02 -4.06 -12.99
CA ASP A 63 -12.70 -3.08 -13.85
C ASP A 63 -13.57 -2.08 -13.04
N GLY A 64 -14.39 -1.28 -13.72
CA GLY A 64 -15.29 -0.29 -13.10
C GLY A 64 -14.64 1.05 -12.74
N HIS A 65 -15.39 1.88 -12.02
CA HIS A 65 -14.89 3.06 -11.33
C HIS A 65 -14.53 2.69 -9.90
N VAL A 66 -13.29 2.93 -9.48
CA VAL A 66 -12.80 2.55 -8.15
C VAL A 66 -12.41 3.79 -7.37
N THR A 67 -12.94 3.93 -6.17
CA THR A 67 -12.54 5.00 -5.23
C THR A 67 -11.59 4.44 -4.19
N TYR A 68 -10.42 5.07 -4.03
CA TYR A 68 -9.43 4.70 -3.02
C TYR A 68 -9.29 5.76 -1.94
N HIS A 69 -9.01 5.32 -0.72
CA HIS A 69 -8.41 6.16 0.31
C HIS A 69 -6.89 6.12 0.16
N VAL A 70 -6.28 7.29 0.03
CA VAL A 70 -4.86 7.49 -0.18
C VAL A 70 -4.31 8.40 0.90
N GLU A 71 -3.17 8.04 1.45
CA GLU A 71 -2.38 8.88 2.34
C GLU A 71 -1.25 9.55 1.56
N ALA A 72 -1.19 10.88 1.60
CA ALA A 72 0.00 11.64 1.21
C ALA A 72 0.97 11.66 2.40
N LEU A 73 2.22 11.27 2.17
CA LEU A 73 3.22 11.22 3.24
C LEU A 73 3.76 12.60 3.61
N GLU A 74 3.59 13.56 2.72
CA GLU A 74 3.91 14.96 2.92
C GLU A 74 2.75 15.82 2.43
N ARG A 75 2.66 17.07 2.89
CA ARG A 75 1.58 17.97 2.46
C ARG A 75 1.82 18.44 1.01
N PRO A 76 0.93 18.14 0.06
CA PRO A 76 1.04 18.63 -1.31
C PRO A 76 0.72 20.12 -1.41
N ALA A 77 1.06 20.73 -2.55
CA ALA A 77 0.71 22.12 -2.82
C ALA A 77 -0.81 22.34 -2.88
N ASN A 78 -1.26 23.51 -2.44
CA ASN A 78 -2.68 23.88 -2.46
C ASN A 78 -3.23 23.95 -3.89
N GLY A 79 -4.51 23.60 -4.05
CA GLY A 79 -5.23 23.73 -5.32
C GLY A 79 -5.03 22.58 -6.32
N LEU A 80 -4.28 21.54 -5.95
CA LEU A 80 -4.10 20.33 -6.75
C LEU A 80 -5.25 19.32 -6.61
N LEU A 81 -6.06 19.46 -5.56
CA LEU A 81 -7.14 18.54 -5.19
C LEU A 81 -8.49 19.25 -5.21
N ASP A 82 -9.48 18.56 -5.76
CA ASP A 82 -10.86 19.01 -5.76
C ASP A 82 -11.43 18.96 -4.34
N GLN A 83 -11.90 20.11 -3.88
CA GLN A 83 -12.56 20.27 -2.59
C GLN A 83 -14.01 19.81 -2.71
N ARG A 84 -14.24 18.52 -2.58
CA ARG A 84 -15.61 17.97 -2.47
C ARG A 84 -16.01 17.90 -0.99
N PRO A 85 -17.26 18.25 -0.64
CA PRO A 85 -17.81 17.90 0.67
C PRO A 85 -17.83 16.38 0.78
N VAL A 86 -16.94 15.83 1.58
CA VAL A 86 -16.93 14.41 1.92
C VAL A 86 -17.30 14.30 3.39
N GLU A 87 -18.25 13.42 3.72
CA GLU A 87 -18.51 13.09 5.11
C GLU A 87 -17.26 12.36 5.66
N THR A 88 -16.50 13.03 6.51
CA THR A 88 -15.27 12.50 7.15
C THR A 88 -15.50 11.14 7.83
N VAL A 89 -16.76 10.88 8.25
CA VAL A 89 -17.24 9.59 8.77
C VAL A 89 -16.90 8.39 7.86
N VAL A 90 -16.81 8.59 6.54
CA VAL A 90 -16.45 7.51 5.60
C VAL A 90 -14.96 7.17 5.66
N LEU A 91 -14.09 8.14 6.00
CA LEU A 91 -12.64 7.95 6.13
C LEU A 91 -12.28 7.38 7.51
N ASP A 92 -12.93 7.88 8.56
CA ASP A 92 -12.67 7.52 9.96
C ASP A 92 -13.51 6.34 10.46
N GLY A 93 -14.44 5.85 9.64
CA GLY A 93 -15.29 4.71 9.96
C GLY A 93 -14.46 3.53 10.43
N ALA A 94 -14.60 3.20 11.72
CA ALA A 94 -13.94 2.05 12.33
C ALA A 94 -14.46 0.76 11.70
N GLU A 95 -13.80 0.30 10.63
CA GLU A 95 -14.06 -0.99 10.04
C GLU A 95 -13.41 -2.06 10.92
N ALA A 96 -14.23 -2.83 11.64
CA ALA A 96 -13.77 -3.87 12.57
C ALA A 96 -12.87 -4.94 11.89
N LEU A 97 -13.03 -5.13 10.57
CA LEU A 97 -12.23 -6.07 9.77
C LEU A 97 -10.97 -5.44 9.16
N ARG A 98 -10.73 -4.15 9.39
CA ARG A 98 -9.55 -3.46 8.87
C ARG A 98 -8.32 -3.87 9.67
N SER A 99 -7.40 -4.54 8.98
CA SER A 99 -6.12 -4.91 9.56
C SER A 99 -5.36 -3.65 10.04
N PRO A 100 -4.71 -3.67 11.21
CA PRO A 100 -3.99 -2.51 11.72
C PRO A 100 -2.93 -1.94 10.78
N TRP A 101 -2.20 -2.81 10.08
CA TRP A 101 -1.20 -2.40 9.09
C TRP A 101 -1.81 -1.57 7.95
N ALA A 102 -3.10 -1.69 7.65
CA ALA A 102 -3.77 -1.00 6.55
C ALA A 102 -4.31 0.40 6.94
N ARG A 103 -3.91 0.92 8.10
CA ARG A 103 -4.09 2.33 8.51
C ARG A 103 -2.88 3.17 8.11
N ALA A 104 -3.03 4.49 8.07
CA ALA A 104 -1.93 5.38 7.70
C ALA A 104 -0.73 5.22 8.67
N GLU A 105 -1.02 5.22 9.97
CA GLU A 105 -0.03 5.01 11.04
C GLU A 105 0.60 3.62 10.93
N GLY A 106 -0.25 2.59 10.77
CA GLY A 106 0.22 1.22 10.65
C GLY A 106 1.14 0.96 9.45
N LEU A 107 0.88 1.61 8.30
CA LEU A 107 1.80 1.54 7.16
C LEU A 107 3.10 2.30 7.41
N ARG A 108 3.05 3.49 8.03
CA ARG A 108 4.26 4.25 8.39
C ARG A 108 5.15 3.43 9.32
N GLU A 109 4.58 2.94 10.42
CA GLU A 109 5.28 2.09 11.40
C GLU A 109 5.89 0.85 10.75
N LEU A 110 5.14 0.18 9.86
CA LEU A 110 5.62 -0.99 9.15
C LEU A 110 6.80 -0.66 8.21
N LEU A 111 6.72 0.45 7.46
CA LEU A 111 7.77 0.87 6.54
C LEU A 111 9.03 1.33 7.27
N ASP A 112 8.87 2.06 8.37
CA ASP A 112 9.96 2.50 9.23
C ASP A 112 10.67 1.32 9.89
N TRP A 113 9.91 0.36 10.43
CA TRP A 113 10.45 -0.89 10.94
C TRP A 113 11.25 -1.64 9.86
N ALA A 114 10.69 -1.83 8.67
CA ALA A 114 11.36 -2.54 7.58
C ALA A 114 12.66 -1.84 7.14
N ALA A 115 12.66 -0.50 7.10
CA ALA A 115 13.85 0.28 6.80
C ALA A 115 14.93 0.12 7.89
N GLY A 116 14.54 0.11 9.17
CA GLY A 116 15.44 -0.11 10.31
C GLY A 116 16.07 -1.50 10.33
N GLU A 117 15.30 -2.54 10.03
CA GLU A 117 15.81 -3.91 9.91
C GLU A 117 16.81 -4.05 8.77
N LEU A 118 16.48 -3.48 7.61
CA LEU A 118 17.36 -3.48 6.44
C LEU A 118 18.66 -2.72 6.71
N ALA A 119 18.61 -1.59 7.40
CA ALA A 119 19.78 -0.84 7.81
C ALA A 119 20.67 -1.66 8.77
N SER A 120 20.07 -2.28 9.79
CA SER A 120 20.77 -3.14 10.76
C SER A 120 21.42 -4.36 10.10
N ALA A 121 20.82 -4.88 9.03
CA ALA A 121 21.39 -5.95 8.21
C ALA A 121 22.44 -5.49 7.18
N GLY A 122 22.86 -4.22 7.20
CA GLY A 122 23.83 -3.65 6.26
C GLY A 122 23.30 -3.59 4.82
N ARG A 123 21.99 -3.34 4.66
CA ARG A 123 21.27 -3.24 3.37
C ARG A 123 20.29 -2.06 3.36
N PRO A 124 20.71 -0.84 3.72
CA PRO A 124 19.78 0.28 3.85
C PRO A 124 18.98 0.51 2.56
N VAL A 125 17.75 0.98 2.73
CA VAL A 125 16.87 1.38 1.63
C VAL A 125 17.53 2.55 0.89
N SER A 126 17.59 2.45 -0.44
CA SER A 126 18.35 3.36 -1.30
C SER A 126 17.49 4.30 -2.15
N GLY A 127 16.18 4.35 -1.91
CA GLY A 127 15.23 5.12 -2.71
C GLY A 127 13.78 4.94 -2.23
N PRO A 128 12.81 5.52 -2.95
CA PRO A 128 11.41 5.48 -2.54
C PRO A 128 10.86 4.04 -2.52
N VAL A 129 10.02 3.75 -1.53
CA VAL A 129 9.30 2.49 -1.43
C VAL A 129 8.27 2.41 -2.56
N VAL A 130 8.24 1.29 -3.28
CA VAL A 130 7.28 1.09 -4.35
C VAL A 130 6.14 0.19 -3.87
N GLN A 131 4.97 0.79 -3.60
CA GLN A 131 3.76 0.02 -3.32
C GLN A 131 3.27 -0.64 -4.63
N ARG A 132 3.19 -1.97 -4.62
CA ARG A 132 2.78 -2.75 -5.81
C ARG A 132 1.34 -3.15 -5.72
N ARG A 133 0.96 -3.72 -4.58
CA ARG A 133 -0.39 -4.24 -4.37
C ARG A 133 -0.92 -3.92 -2.98
N THR A 134 -2.22 -3.78 -2.88
CA THR A 134 -2.95 -3.71 -1.61
C THR A 134 -4.34 -4.31 -1.77
N TRP A 135 -4.76 -5.11 -0.79
CA TRP A 135 -6.11 -5.64 -0.65
C TRP A 135 -6.35 -5.98 0.83
N ASN A 136 -7.59 -6.33 1.17
CA ASN A 136 -8.03 -6.51 2.57
C ASN A 136 -7.15 -7.46 3.40
N LEU A 137 -6.48 -8.42 2.76
CA LEU A 137 -5.66 -9.41 3.44
C LEU A 137 -4.16 -9.14 3.32
N SER A 138 -3.67 -8.33 2.37
CA SER A 138 -2.23 -8.05 2.32
C SER A 138 -1.86 -6.79 1.55
N GLY A 139 -0.71 -6.23 1.91
CA GLY A 139 0.01 -5.23 1.14
C GLY A 139 1.31 -5.81 0.61
N LEU A 140 1.74 -5.40 -0.59
CA LEU A 140 3.01 -5.81 -1.18
C LEU A 140 3.80 -4.58 -1.62
N PHE A 141 5.00 -4.46 -1.06
CA PHE A 141 5.90 -3.33 -1.26
C PHE A 141 7.26 -3.83 -1.72
N ARG A 142 7.94 -3.00 -2.51
CA ARG A 142 9.30 -3.24 -2.97
C ARG A 142 10.20 -2.12 -2.46
N LEU A 143 11.17 -2.49 -1.64
CA LEU A 143 12.14 -1.59 -1.02
C LEU A 143 13.45 -1.67 -1.83
N PRO A 144 13.84 -0.62 -2.56
CA PRO A 144 15.10 -0.63 -3.30
C PRO A 144 16.30 -0.65 -2.34
N THR A 145 17.32 -1.47 -2.63
CA THR A 145 18.61 -1.44 -1.93
C THR A 145 19.75 -1.57 -2.95
N ALA A 146 20.97 -1.21 -2.56
CA ALA A 146 22.16 -1.35 -3.42
C ALA A 146 22.44 -2.81 -3.85
N ARG A 147 21.96 -3.81 -3.09
CA ARG A 147 22.11 -5.24 -3.37
C ARG A 147 20.88 -5.84 -4.05
N GLY A 148 20.10 -5.01 -4.75
CA GLY A 148 18.83 -5.38 -5.35
C GLY A 148 17.65 -5.17 -4.40
N PRO A 149 16.41 -5.20 -4.93
CA PRO A 149 15.22 -4.92 -4.14
C PRO A 149 14.94 -5.99 -3.09
N VAL A 150 14.37 -5.58 -1.97
CA VAL A 150 13.73 -6.47 -0.99
C VAL A 150 12.22 -6.31 -1.08
N TRP A 151 11.50 -7.42 -0.93
CA TRP A 151 10.05 -7.43 -0.91
C TRP A 151 9.55 -7.46 0.53
N LEU A 152 8.63 -6.57 0.84
CA LEU A 152 7.90 -6.53 2.10
C LEU A 152 6.45 -6.90 1.83
N LYS A 153 5.95 -7.88 2.58
CA LYS A 153 4.54 -8.28 2.54
C LYS A 153 3.93 -7.98 3.90
N ALA A 154 2.91 -7.12 3.92
CA ALA A 154 2.08 -6.88 5.08
C ALA A 154 0.96 -7.92 5.10
N THR A 155 0.72 -8.58 6.23
CA THR A 155 -0.34 -9.58 6.40
C THR A 155 -1.04 -9.40 7.75
N PRO A 156 -2.25 -9.94 7.94
CA PRO A 156 -2.96 -9.88 9.21
C PRO A 156 -2.33 -10.88 10.19
N HIS A 157 -2.56 -10.70 11.49
CA HIS A 157 -1.96 -11.54 12.53
C HIS A 157 -2.20 -13.04 12.34
N PHE A 158 -3.37 -13.45 11.87
CA PHE A 158 -3.68 -14.86 11.66
C PHE A 158 -2.81 -15.53 10.57
N ALA A 159 -2.13 -14.74 9.74
CA ALA A 159 -1.22 -15.22 8.71
C ALA A 159 0.26 -15.09 9.11
N ALA A 160 0.57 -14.86 10.41
CA ALA A 160 1.94 -14.71 10.89
C ALA A 160 2.84 -15.94 10.60
N ASP A 161 2.25 -17.14 10.58
CA ASP A 161 2.97 -18.39 10.34
C ASP A 161 3.40 -18.60 8.87
N GLU A 162 2.98 -17.74 7.94
CA GLU A 162 3.36 -17.85 6.51
C GLU A 162 4.88 -17.94 6.33
N SER A 163 5.63 -17.16 7.11
CA SER A 163 7.10 -17.13 7.08
C SER A 163 7.74 -18.45 7.56
N ALA A 164 7.23 -19.02 8.65
CA ALA A 164 7.71 -20.28 9.21
C ALA A 164 7.47 -21.44 8.24
N VAL A 165 6.32 -21.44 7.57
CA VAL A 165 6.00 -22.43 6.54
C VAL A 165 6.95 -22.30 5.35
N ILE A 166 7.18 -21.09 4.83
CA ILE A 166 8.12 -20.88 3.71
C ILE A 166 9.54 -21.33 4.09
N ALA A 167 10.00 -21.02 5.31
CA ALA A 167 11.32 -21.42 5.78
C ALA A 167 11.44 -22.95 5.90
N ALA A 168 10.41 -23.63 6.42
CA ALA A 168 10.37 -25.09 6.50
C ALA A 168 10.46 -25.73 5.10
N PHE A 169 9.71 -25.21 4.13
CA PHE A 169 9.76 -25.71 2.75
C PHE A 169 11.10 -25.43 2.06
N ALA A 170 11.69 -24.25 2.27
CA ALA A 170 13.01 -23.91 1.71
C ALA A 170 14.14 -24.81 2.26
N GLY A 171 13.98 -25.36 3.47
CA GLY A 171 14.88 -26.37 4.02
C GLY A 171 14.80 -27.74 3.32
N VAL A 172 13.66 -28.05 2.69
CA VAL A 172 13.42 -29.32 1.97
C VAL A 172 13.75 -29.19 0.48
N ASP A 173 13.39 -28.06 -0.13
CA ASP A 173 13.66 -27.77 -1.54
C ASP A 173 14.18 -26.33 -1.75
N PRO A 174 15.50 -26.10 -1.62
CA PRO A 174 16.09 -24.78 -1.70
C PRO A 174 16.00 -24.13 -3.09
N GLY A 175 15.74 -24.90 -4.16
CA GLY A 175 15.70 -24.42 -5.54
C GLY A 175 14.38 -23.76 -5.94
N SER A 176 13.32 -24.01 -5.17
CA SER A 176 11.96 -23.56 -5.46
C SER A 176 11.60 -22.19 -4.88
N PHE A 177 12.47 -21.59 -4.06
CA PHE A 177 12.21 -20.32 -3.39
C PHE A 177 13.28 -19.26 -3.69
N LEU A 178 12.84 -18.02 -3.87
CA LEU A 178 13.73 -16.87 -3.76
C LEU A 178 14.22 -16.81 -2.30
N ARG A 179 15.53 -16.64 -2.08
CA ARG A 179 16.11 -16.50 -0.73
C ARG A 179 15.40 -15.38 0.03
N SER A 180 14.62 -15.74 1.05
CA SER A 180 14.02 -14.77 1.96
C SER A 180 15.10 -14.18 2.86
N SER A 181 15.18 -12.85 2.94
CA SER A 181 16.08 -12.17 3.86
C SER A 181 15.28 -11.20 4.71
N ALA A 182 15.23 -11.49 6.02
CA ALA A 182 14.55 -10.79 7.12
C ALA A 182 13.03 -11.06 7.27
N TRP A 183 12.64 -11.44 8.50
CA TRP A 183 11.25 -11.68 8.94
C TRP A 183 11.10 -11.25 10.41
N VAL A 184 10.13 -10.39 10.70
CA VAL A 184 9.54 -10.24 12.05
C VAL A 184 8.04 -9.96 11.87
N SER A 185 7.20 -10.74 12.53
CA SER A 185 5.80 -10.37 12.77
C SER A 185 5.77 -9.33 13.90
N GLY A 186 5.52 -8.06 13.58
CA GLY A 186 5.48 -6.98 14.57
C GLY A 186 4.18 -6.19 14.47
N ALA A 187 3.26 -6.47 15.39
CA ALA A 187 2.42 -5.47 16.06
C ALA A 187 1.77 -6.21 17.25
N SER A 188 2.42 -6.11 18.40
CA SER A 188 1.86 -6.52 19.70
C SER A 188 0.73 -5.60 20.13
#